data_AF-A0A0R0ID12-F1
#
_entry.id   AF-A0A0R0ID12-F1
#
_cell.length_a   1.000
_cell.length_b   1.000
_cell.length_c   1.000
_cell.angle_alpha   90.00
_cell.angle_beta   90.00
_cell.angle_gamma   90.00
#
_symmetry.space_group_name_H-M   'P 1'
#
loop_
_entity.id
_entity.type
_entity.pdbx_description
1 polymer ?
#
loop_
_entity_poly.entity_id
_entity_poly.type
_entity_poly.pdbx_seq_one_letter_code
_entity_poly.pdbx_strand_id
1 'polypeptide(L)'
;MRCNACWREVEGRAISTTCGHLLCTDDANKILSNDGACPICDQVLSKSLMKPVDVNPNDEWVNMAMAGVSPQILMKSAYRSVMFYMGQKELEIQFKMNKIVAQCRQKCETMQEKFTEKLEQVHTAYQKMAKKCQMMQQEIESITKDNQELQEKFAEKSRQKRKLDEMYDQLRNEYDSVKRFAIQPANNFYARNEHDLFSNPPNIMDDREMGRKGNPSLSTVRAQRILLFYCH
;
A
#
# COMPACT_ATOMS: atom_id res chain seq x y z
N MET A 1 3.45 -49.42 5.86
CA MET A 1 4.67 -48.60 6.15
C MET A 1 4.94 -47.69 4.97
N ARG A 2 5.66 -46.57 5.11
CA ARG A 2 5.94 -45.64 3.98
C ARG A 2 7.43 -45.60 3.63
N CYS A 3 7.72 -45.36 2.36
CA CYS A 3 9.09 -45.15 1.87
C CYS A 3 9.62 -43.81 2.41
N ASN A 4 10.83 -43.80 2.96
CA ASN A 4 11.47 -42.59 3.48
C ASN A 4 11.98 -41.63 2.39
N ALA A 5 11.92 -42.01 1.11
CA ALA A 5 12.24 -41.13 -0.01
C ALA A 5 10.98 -40.49 -0.63
N CYS A 6 10.07 -41.30 -1.18
CA CYS A 6 8.87 -40.79 -1.84
C CYS A 6 7.62 -40.67 -0.93
N TRP A 7 7.68 -41.16 0.30
CA TRP A 7 6.57 -41.15 1.27
C TRP A 7 5.29 -41.88 0.81
N ARG A 8 5.37 -42.67 -0.27
CA ARG A 8 4.31 -43.61 -0.68
C ARG A 8 4.29 -44.82 0.23
N GLU A 9 3.11 -45.43 0.34
CA GLU A 9 2.94 -46.68 1.05
C GLU A 9 3.73 -47.80 0.37
N VAL A 10 4.32 -48.67 1.17
CA VAL A 10 5.09 -49.82 0.72
C VAL A 10 4.30 -51.08 1.08
N GLU A 11 4.04 -51.91 0.08
CA GLU A 11 3.27 -53.13 0.19
C GLU A 11 4.11 -54.33 -0.27
N GLY A 12 4.05 -55.43 0.48
CA GLY A 12 4.79 -56.66 0.21
C GLY A 12 6.31 -56.52 0.41
N ARG A 13 7.03 -55.91 -0.54
CA ARG A 13 8.50 -55.85 -0.51
C ARG A 13 9.00 -54.41 -0.34
N ALA A 14 9.89 -54.23 0.62
CA ALA A 14 10.66 -53.00 0.85
C ALA A 14 12.16 -53.29 0.82
N ILE A 15 12.97 -52.22 0.84
CA ILE A 15 14.41 -52.26 1.04
C ILE A 15 14.73 -51.59 2.38
N SER A 16 15.28 -52.35 3.32
CA SER A 16 15.80 -51.82 4.58
C SER A 16 17.28 -51.49 4.44
N THR A 17 17.71 -50.39 5.06
CA THR A 17 19.11 -49.94 5.05
C THR A 17 19.77 -50.20 6.40
N THR A 18 21.10 -50.33 6.43
CA THR A 18 21.84 -50.45 7.70
C THR A 18 21.74 -49.22 8.60
N CYS A 19 21.41 -48.05 8.04
CA CYS A 19 21.12 -46.85 8.81
C CYS A 19 19.70 -46.81 9.41
N GLY A 20 18.87 -47.84 9.20
CA GLY A 20 17.54 -47.93 9.81
C GLY A 20 16.43 -47.19 9.06
N HIS A 21 16.65 -46.85 7.78
CA HIS A 21 15.63 -46.25 6.90
C HIS A 21 15.09 -47.26 5.88
N LEU A 22 13.81 -47.12 5.54
CA LEU A 22 13.04 -48.02 4.70
C LEU A 22 12.72 -47.36 3.36
N LEU A 23 12.98 -48.04 2.25
CA LEU A 23 12.79 -47.54 0.90
C LEU A 23 11.88 -48.48 0.12
N CYS A 24 11.13 -47.96 -0.86
CA CYS A 24 10.54 -48.81 -1.89
C CYS A 24 11.62 -49.26 -2.87
N THR A 25 11.35 -50.34 -3.60
CA THR A 25 12.29 -50.89 -4.59
C THR A 25 12.72 -49.86 -5.64
N ASP A 26 11.78 -49.03 -6.11
CA ASP A 26 12.06 -47.99 -7.12
C ASP A 26 13.09 -46.98 -6.61
N ASP A 27 12.87 -46.43 -5.41
CA ASP A 27 13.74 -45.39 -4.87
C ASP A 27 15.08 -45.94 -4.42
N ALA A 28 15.11 -47.16 -3.88
CA ALA A 28 16.37 -47.84 -3.59
C ALA A 28 17.24 -48.01 -4.85
N ASN A 29 16.63 -48.43 -5.97
CA ASN A 29 17.35 -48.56 -7.24
C ASN A 29 17.84 -47.21 -7.78
N LYS A 30 17.03 -46.15 -7.67
CA LYS A 30 17.43 -44.79 -8.06
C LYS A 30 18.59 -44.27 -7.21
N ILE A 31 18.52 -44.45 -5.89
CA ILE A 31 19.59 -44.02 -4.97
C ILE A 31 20.91 -44.73 -5.33
N LEU A 32 20.87 -46.05 -5.57
CA LEU A 32 22.05 -46.82 -5.96
C LEU A 32 22.61 -46.46 -7.34
N SER A 33 21.81 -45.85 -8.22
CA SER A 33 22.23 -45.42 -9.56
C SER A 33 22.78 -43.98 -9.59
N ASN A 34 22.55 -43.22 -8.52
CA ASN A 34 22.99 -41.83 -8.37
C ASN A 34 24.09 -41.76 -7.29
N ASP A 35 23.99 -40.81 -6.35
CA ASP A 35 25.01 -40.53 -5.34
C ASP A 35 25.07 -41.57 -4.20
N GLY A 36 24.15 -42.53 -4.19
CA GLY A 36 24.11 -43.59 -3.17
C GLY A 36 23.72 -43.09 -1.77
N ALA A 37 23.40 -41.82 -1.55
CA ALA A 37 23.16 -41.30 -0.21
C ALA A 37 21.74 -41.62 0.32
N CYS A 38 21.65 -41.94 1.61
CA CYS A 38 20.37 -42.06 2.31
C CYS A 38 19.66 -40.70 2.37
N PRO A 39 18.38 -40.59 1.95
CA PRO A 39 17.68 -39.31 1.92
C PRO A 39 17.30 -38.75 3.30
N ILE A 40 17.58 -39.49 4.38
CA ILE A 40 17.24 -39.08 5.74
C ILE A 40 18.46 -38.68 6.56
N CYS A 41 19.59 -39.39 6.41
CA CYS A 41 20.78 -39.18 7.24
C CYS A 41 22.08 -39.05 6.44
N ASP A 42 22.00 -38.97 5.12
CA ASP A 42 23.12 -38.80 4.19
C ASP A 42 24.21 -39.88 4.25
N GLN A 43 23.98 -40.98 4.98
CA GLN A 43 24.89 -42.12 4.96
C GLN A 43 25.00 -42.67 3.54
N VAL A 44 26.24 -42.85 3.06
CA VAL A 44 26.51 -43.50 1.78
C VAL A 44 26.06 -44.96 1.85
N LEU A 45 25.17 -45.32 0.93
CA LEU A 45 24.59 -46.64 0.78
C LEU A 45 25.19 -47.35 -0.42
N SER A 46 25.25 -48.67 -0.31
CA SER A 46 25.65 -49.58 -1.39
C SER A 46 24.73 -50.78 -1.39
N LYS A 47 24.85 -51.64 -2.42
CA LYS A 47 24.06 -52.88 -2.52
C LYS A 47 24.21 -53.79 -1.30
N SER A 48 25.36 -53.78 -0.61
CA SER A 48 25.57 -54.62 0.58
C SER A 48 24.89 -54.06 1.83
N LEU A 49 24.69 -52.74 1.90
CA LEU A 49 24.04 -52.02 3.01
C LEU A 49 22.52 -51.91 2.86
N MET A 50 21.98 -52.43 1.76
CA MET A 50 20.55 -52.48 1.47
C MET A 50 20.09 -53.95 1.42
N LYS A 51 19.03 -54.28 2.15
CA LYS A 51 18.48 -55.64 2.20
C LYS A 51 16.99 -55.64 1.89
N PRO A 52 16.53 -56.51 0.97
CA PRO A 52 15.10 -56.67 0.76
C PRO A 52 14.46 -57.23 2.04
N VAL A 53 13.32 -56.68 2.42
CA VAL A 53 12.52 -57.13 3.55
C VAL A 53 11.07 -57.29 3.10
N ASP A 54 10.43 -58.34 3.60
CA ASP A 54 8.98 -58.48 3.51
C ASP A 54 8.34 -57.65 4.62
N VAL A 55 7.44 -56.73 4.26
CA VAL A 55 6.73 -55.89 5.22
C VAL A 55 5.43 -56.54 5.70
N ASN A 56 5.02 -57.66 5.09
CA ASN A 56 3.84 -58.42 5.47
C ASN A 56 4.11 -59.94 5.37
N PRO A 57 5.08 -60.48 6.15
CA PRO A 57 5.36 -61.90 6.15
C PRO A 57 4.17 -62.70 6.72
N ASN A 58 3.97 -63.93 6.24
CA ASN A 58 2.94 -64.83 6.74
C ASN A 58 3.35 -65.57 8.02
N ASP A 59 2.40 -66.22 8.69
CA ASP A 59 2.64 -66.91 9.97
C ASP A 59 3.65 -68.06 9.84
N GLU A 60 3.67 -68.77 8.72
CA GLU A 60 4.63 -69.84 8.46
C GLU A 60 6.06 -69.31 8.47
N TRP A 61 6.31 -68.21 7.74
CA TRP A 61 7.61 -67.54 7.71
C TRP A 61 7.99 -67.05 9.11
N VAL A 62 7.06 -66.43 9.84
CA VAL A 62 7.30 -65.93 11.20
C VAL A 62 7.68 -67.09 12.14
N ASN A 63 6.92 -68.18 12.14
CA ASN A 63 7.20 -69.34 12.98
C ASN A 63 8.57 -69.96 12.67
N MET A 64 8.91 -70.08 11.39
CA MET A 64 10.20 -70.60 10.96
C MET A 64 11.37 -69.68 11.35
N ALA A 65 11.22 -68.36 11.17
CA ALA A 65 12.24 -67.38 11.52
C ALA A 65 12.52 -67.32 13.03
N MET A 66 11.54 -67.68 13.86
CA MET A 66 11.64 -67.65 15.32
C MET A 66 12.10 -68.99 15.92
N ALA A 67 12.15 -70.07 15.13
CA ALA A 67 12.53 -71.40 15.62
C ALA A 67 13.96 -71.39 16.20
N GLY A 68 14.12 -71.82 17.45
CA GLY A 68 15.41 -71.86 18.16
C GLY A 68 15.90 -70.51 18.70
N VAL A 69 15.15 -69.41 18.49
CA VAL A 69 15.48 -68.10 19.07
C VAL A 69 15.05 -68.06 20.54
N SER A 70 15.97 -67.71 21.43
CA SER A 70 15.67 -67.66 22.87
C SER A 70 14.69 -66.53 23.21
N PRO A 71 13.86 -66.68 24.26
CA PRO A 71 12.92 -65.64 24.69
C PRO A 71 13.59 -64.26 24.91
N GLN A 72 14.83 -64.23 25.42
CA GLN A 72 15.56 -62.98 25.61
C GLN A 72 15.86 -62.26 24.29
N ILE A 73 16.24 -63.01 23.24
CA ILE A 73 16.48 -62.42 21.91
C ILE A 73 15.15 -61.97 21.29
N LEU A 74 14.08 -62.75 21.44
CA LEU A 74 12.73 -62.39 20.97
C LEU A 74 12.28 -61.04 21.55
N MET A 75 12.39 -60.87 22.86
CA MET A 75 12.00 -59.61 23.53
C MET A 75 12.85 -58.43 23.05
N LYS A 76 14.16 -58.63 22.84
CA LYS A 76 15.05 -57.59 22.30
C LYS A 76 14.69 -57.22 20.85
N SER A 77 14.35 -58.20 20.03
CA SER A 77 13.90 -57.99 18.65
C SER A 77 12.56 -57.26 18.58
N ALA A 78 11.60 -57.64 19.43
CA ALA A 78 10.32 -56.95 19.56
C ALA A 78 10.51 -55.47 19.94
N TYR A 79 11.35 -55.20 20.95
CA TYR A 79 11.69 -53.82 21.32
C TYR A 79 12.30 -53.02 20.16
N ARG A 80 13.26 -53.61 19.42
CA ARG A 80 13.86 -52.96 18.24
C ARG A 80 12.83 -52.68 17.14
N SER A 81 11.90 -53.60 16.91
CA SER A 81 10.79 -53.41 15.97
C SER A 81 9.91 -52.23 16.38
N VAL A 82 9.51 -52.17 17.66
CA VAL A 82 8.70 -51.04 18.18
C VAL A 82 9.43 -49.71 17.98
N MET A 83 10.70 -49.63 18.37
CA MET A 83 11.50 -48.41 18.21
C MET A 83 11.63 -47.99 16.74
N PHE A 84 11.80 -48.95 15.84
CA PHE A 84 11.81 -48.70 14.40
C PHE A 84 10.48 -48.11 13.91
N TYR A 85 9.35 -48.71 14.27
CA TYR A 85 8.02 -48.19 13.91
C TYR A 85 7.76 -46.79 14.47
N MET A 86 8.18 -46.52 15.72
CA MET A 86 8.10 -45.19 16.32
C MET A 86 8.94 -44.17 15.53
N GLY A 87 10.20 -44.47 15.22
CA GLY A 87 11.05 -43.59 14.43
C GLY A 87 10.48 -43.32 13.04
N GLN A 88 9.86 -44.32 12.41
CA GLN A 88 9.19 -44.17 11.12
C GLN A 88 7.97 -43.26 11.17
N LYS A 89 7.22 -43.28 12.28
CA LYS A 89 6.10 -42.36 12.51
C LYS A 89 6.58 -40.93 12.77
N GLU A 90 7.66 -40.78 13.53
CA GLU A 90 8.28 -39.48 13.75
C GLU A 90 8.75 -38.85 12.43
N LEU A 91 9.44 -39.62 11.59
CA LEU A 91 9.85 -39.19 10.26
C LEU A 91 8.65 -38.78 9.38
N GLU A 92 7.55 -39.54 9.41
CA GLU A 92 6.31 -39.21 8.68
C GLU A 92 5.69 -37.88 9.16
N ILE A 93 5.68 -37.64 10.47
CA ILE A 93 5.19 -36.40 11.08
C ILE A 93 6.09 -35.22 10.68
N GLN A 94 7.41 -35.39 10.77
CA GLN A 94 8.39 -34.37 10.41
C GLN A 94 8.28 -33.97 8.94
N PHE A 95 8.13 -34.94 8.02
CA PHE A 95 7.91 -34.66 6.60
C PHE A 95 6.65 -33.82 6.36
N LYS A 96 5.53 -34.21 6.98
CA LYS A 96 4.26 -33.46 6.88
C LYS A 96 4.40 -32.06 7.46
N MET A 97 5.07 -31.92 8.61
CA MET A 97 5.31 -30.64 9.25
C MET A 97 6.17 -29.72 8.36
N ASN A 98 7.28 -30.23 7.82
CA ASN A 98 8.15 -29.48 6.92
C ASN A 98 7.41 -28.96 5.69
N LYS A 99 6.50 -29.76 5.12
CA LYS A 99 5.64 -29.33 4.01
C LYS A 99 4.71 -28.17 4.40
N ILE A 100 4.11 -28.24 5.60
CA ILE A 100 3.24 -27.18 6.12
C ILE A 100 4.04 -25.90 6.38
N VAL A 101 5.21 -26.02 7.02
CA VAL A 101 6.11 -24.90 7.30
C VAL A 101 6.57 -24.23 6.00
N ALA A 102 6.99 -25.01 5.00
CA ALA A 102 7.39 -24.48 3.69
C ALA A 102 6.24 -23.73 3.00
N GLN A 103 5.01 -24.28 3.06
CA GLN A 103 3.83 -23.62 2.50
C GLN A 103 3.48 -22.32 3.24
N CYS A 104 3.58 -22.31 4.57
CA CYS A 104 3.36 -21.13 5.39
C CYS A 104 4.39 -20.04 5.04
N ARG A 105 5.67 -20.41 4.99
CA ARG A 105 6.77 -19.52 4.60
C ARG A 105 6.53 -18.89 3.23
N GLN A 106 6.19 -19.69 2.22
CA GLN A 106 5.90 -19.16 0.88
C GLN A 106 4.74 -18.15 0.88
N LYS A 107 3.69 -18.39 1.67
CA LYS A 107 2.57 -17.46 1.82
C LYS A 107 3.01 -16.16 2.50
N CYS A 108 3.83 -16.24 3.53
CA CYS A 108 4.39 -15.07 4.21
C CYS A 108 5.25 -14.24 3.26
N GLU A 109 6.15 -14.86 2.50
CA GLU A 109 7.01 -14.19 1.50
C GLU A 109 6.15 -13.50 0.43
N THR A 110 5.17 -14.20 -0.13
CA THR A 110 4.24 -13.62 -1.13
C THR A 110 3.45 -12.43 -0.57
N MET A 111 3.02 -12.52 0.69
CA MET A 111 2.28 -11.44 1.36
C MET A 111 3.18 -10.23 1.59
N GLN A 112 4.41 -10.47 2.06
CA GLN A 112 5.41 -9.44 2.31
C GLN A 112 5.76 -8.68 1.02
N GLU A 113 5.98 -9.38 -0.09
CA GLU A 113 6.23 -8.77 -1.40
C GLU A 113 5.10 -7.83 -1.81
N LYS A 114 3.84 -8.27 -1.69
CA LYS A 114 2.66 -7.46 -2.02
C LYS A 114 2.53 -6.22 -1.13
N PHE A 115 2.85 -6.34 0.16
CA PHE A 115 2.83 -5.19 1.07
C PHE A 115 3.92 -4.19 0.72
N THR A 116 5.14 -4.65 0.45
CA THR A 116 6.25 -3.79 0.01
C THR A 116 5.90 -3.06 -1.29
N GLU A 117 5.35 -3.76 -2.28
CA GLU A 117 4.90 -3.16 -3.54
C GLU A 117 3.85 -2.06 -3.29
N LYS A 118 2.86 -2.32 -2.44
CA LYS A 118 1.84 -1.33 -2.09
C LYS A 118 2.43 -0.12 -1.35
N LEU A 119 3.39 -0.35 -0.48
CA LEU A 119 4.07 0.73 0.24
C LEU A 119 4.84 1.62 -0.73
N GLU A 120 5.55 1.04 -1.69
CA GLU A 120 6.27 1.78 -2.73
C GLU A 120 5.33 2.57 -3.64
N GLN A 121 4.18 1.99 -4.02
CA GLN A 121 3.14 2.68 -4.80
C GLN A 121 2.61 3.91 -4.05
N VAL A 122 2.26 3.75 -2.77
CA VAL A 122 1.77 4.85 -1.93
C VAL A 122 2.84 5.92 -1.74
N HIS A 123 4.09 5.52 -1.48
CA HIS A 123 5.21 6.43 -1.30
C HIS A 123 5.47 7.25 -2.57
N THR A 124 5.45 6.60 -3.75
CA THR A 124 5.60 7.26 -5.05
C THR A 124 4.47 8.27 -5.31
N ALA A 125 3.22 7.87 -5.03
CA ALA A 125 2.06 8.75 -5.18
C ALA A 125 2.13 9.96 -4.23
N TYR A 126 2.54 9.74 -2.98
CA TYR A 126 2.75 10.78 -1.99
C TYR A 126 3.82 11.77 -2.44
N GLN A 127 5.00 11.30 -2.87
CA GLN A 127 6.07 12.16 -3.37
C GLN A 127 5.63 13.00 -4.58
N LYS A 128 4.87 12.40 -5.51
CA LYS A 128 4.33 13.11 -6.68
C LYS A 128 3.38 14.23 -6.24
N MET A 129 2.50 13.96 -5.27
CA MET A 129 1.58 14.97 -4.77
C MET A 129 2.31 16.08 -4.01
N ALA A 130 3.28 15.73 -3.16
CA ALA A 130 4.09 16.69 -2.42
C ALA A 130 4.80 17.69 -3.36
N LYS A 131 5.37 17.20 -4.47
CA LYS A 131 5.96 18.05 -5.52
C LYS A 131 4.94 18.98 -6.17
N LYS A 132 3.73 18.48 -6.48
CA LYS A 132 2.66 19.32 -7.04
C LYS A 132 2.22 20.42 -6.07
N CYS A 133 2.07 20.09 -4.79
CA CYS A 133 1.74 21.09 -3.77
C CYS A 133 2.81 22.17 -3.68
N GLN A 134 4.10 21.79 -3.72
CA GLN A 134 5.21 22.75 -3.73
C GLN A 134 5.17 23.66 -4.97
N MET A 135 4.94 23.11 -6.16
CA MET A 135 4.84 23.89 -7.38
C MET A 135 3.66 24.87 -7.34
N MET A 136 2.49 24.42 -6.87
CA MET A 136 1.31 25.26 -6.77
C MET A 136 1.48 26.37 -5.72
N GLN A 137 2.21 26.09 -4.63
CA GLN A 137 2.57 27.10 -3.64
C GLN A 137 3.46 28.20 -4.26
N GLN A 138 4.45 27.82 -5.07
CA GLN A 138 5.30 28.78 -5.80
C GLN A 138 4.50 29.60 -6.81
N GLU A 139 3.53 28.99 -7.50
CA GLU A 139 2.65 29.68 -8.46
C GLU A 139 1.74 30.69 -7.74
N ILE A 140 1.16 30.32 -6.60
CA ILE A 140 0.38 31.24 -5.75
C ILE A 140 1.23 32.44 -5.32
N GLU A 141 2.47 32.21 -4.88
CA GLU A 141 3.40 33.27 -4.48
C GLU A 141 3.72 34.22 -5.65
N SER A 142 3.98 33.67 -6.84
CA SER A 142 4.22 34.46 -8.06
C SER A 142 3.02 35.31 -8.45
N ILE A 143 1.83 34.71 -8.55
CA ILE A 143 0.59 35.40 -8.94
C ILE A 143 0.22 36.47 -7.90
N THR A 144 0.47 36.21 -6.61
CA THR A 144 0.23 37.18 -5.54
C THR A 144 1.12 38.40 -5.71
N LYS A 145 2.41 38.20 -6.03
CA LYS A 145 3.36 39.28 -6.29
C LYS A 145 2.96 40.08 -7.53
N ASP A 146 2.63 39.41 -8.63
CA ASP A 146 2.22 40.09 -9.88
C ASP A 146 0.94 40.93 -9.69
N ASN A 147 -0.03 40.43 -8.92
CA ASN A 147 -1.22 41.19 -8.56
C ASN A 147 -0.89 42.44 -7.75
N GLN A 148 0.02 42.36 -6.77
CA GLN A 148 0.47 43.52 -5.99
C GLN A 148 1.12 44.57 -6.91
N GLU A 149 2.03 44.16 -7.79
CA GLU A 149 2.68 45.07 -8.73
C GLU A 149 1.68 45.75 -9.69
N LEU A 150 0.69 45.00 -10.19
CA LEU A 150 -0.37 45.55 -11.04
C LEU A 150 -1.25 46.54 -10.28
N GLN A 151 -1.58 46.24 -9.03
CA GLN A 151 -2.38 47.11 -8.17
C GLN A 151 -1.66 48.43 -7.90
N GLU A 152 -0.35 48.40 -7.65
CA GLU A 152 0.49 49.59 -7.51
C GLU A 152 0.53 50.42 -8.80
N LYS A 153 0.76 49.77 -9.95
CA LYS A 153 0.75 50.46 -11.27
C LYS A 153 -0.59 51.10 -11.57
N PHE A 154 -1.71 50.43 -11.26
CA PHE A 154 -3.05 50.96 -11.44
C PHE A 154 -3.32 52.16 -10.53
N ALA A 155 -2.89 52.09 -9.27
CA ALA A 155 -3.00 53.20 -8.33
C ALA A 155 -2.20 54.41 -8.82
N GLU A 156 -0.97 54.21 -9.31
CA GLU A 156 -0.15 55.27 -9.87
C GLU A 156 -0.76 55.87 -11.15
N LYS A 157 -1.26 55.03 -12.06
CA LYS A 157 -1.95 55.50 -13.27
C LYS A 157 -3.20 56.31 -12.94
N SER A 158 -3.95 55.90 -11.92
CA SER A 158 -5.12 56.64 -11.42
C SER A 158 -4.73 58.01 -10.87
N ARG A 159 -3.61 58.12 -10.16
CA ARG A 159 -3.08 59.41 -9.69
C ARG A 159 -2.67 60.32 -10.85
N GLN A 160 -1.98 59.77 -11.85
CA GLN A 160 -1.57 60.51 -13.04
C GLN A 160 -2.78 61.01 -13.83
N LYS A 161 -3.81 60.18 -13.99
CA LYS A 161 -5.07 60.57 -14.64
C LYS A 161 -5.72 61.76 -13.93
N ARG A 162 -5.86 61.71 -12.59
CA ARG A 162 -6.44 62.82 -11.81
C ARG A 162 -5.69 64.14 -12.04
N LYS A 163 -4.36 64.10 -12.01
CA LYS A 163 -3.53 65.29 -12.31
C LYS A 163 -3.78 65.84 -13.71
N LEU A 164 -3.92 64.95 -14.70
CA LEU A 164 -4.17 65.36 -16.09
C LEU A 164 -5.57 65.96 -16.26
N ASP A 165 -6.59 65.34 -15.64
CA ASP A 165 -7.97 65.84 -15.62
C ASP A 165 -8.00 67.24 -14.96
N GLU A 166 -7.32 67.43 -13.83
CA GLU A 166 -7.19 68.73 -13.15
C GLU A 166 -6.52 69.80 -14.03
N MET A 167 -5.42 69.45 -14.72
CA MET A 167 -4.74 70.36 -15.65
C MET A 167 -5.60 70.72 -16.87
N TYR A 168 -6.34 69.75 -17.40
CA TYR A 168 -7.24 69.98 -18.53
C TYR A 168 -8.38 70.93 -18.14
N ASP A 169 -8.98 70.73 -16.97
CA ASP A 169 -10.04 71.60 -16.45
C ASP A 169 -9.51 73.03 -16.20
N GLN A 170 -8.28 73.18 -15.70
CA GLN A 170 -7.63 74.50 -15.58
C GLN A 170 -7.51 75.19 -16.93
N LEU A 171 -6.94 74.52 -17.93
CA LEU A 171 -6.77 75.09 -19.27
C LEU A 171 -8.12 75.46 -19.92
N ARG A 172 -9.14 74.62 -19.72
CA ARG A 172 -10.50 74.88 -20.18
C ARG A 172 -11.10 76.13 -19.54
N ASN A 173 -10.95 76.27 -18.22
CA ASN A 173 -11.42 77.44 -17.49
C ASN A 173 -10.71 78.72 -17.95
N GLU A 174 -9.40 78.65 -18.21
CA GLU A 174 -8.64 79.77 -18.79
C GLU A 174 -9.15 80.15 -20.18
N TYR A 175 -9.39 79.16 -21.06
CA TYR A 175 -9.95 79.39 -22.38
C TYR A 175 -11.33 80.07 -22.31
N ASP A 176 -12.23 79.56 -21.46
CA ASP A 176 -13.57 80.12 -21.27
C ASP A 176 -13.52 81.53 -20.65
N SER A 177 -12.54 81.79 -19.79
CA SER A 177 -12.28 83.12 -19.21
C SER A 177 -11.84 84.09 -20.30
N VAL A 178 -10.81 83.76 -21.09
CA VAL A 178 -10.32 84.58 -22.21
C VAL A 178 -11.42 84.83 -23.24
N LYS A 179 -12.23 83.81 -23.56
CA LYS A 179 -13.39 83.94 -24.46
C LYS A 179 -14.44 84.92 -23.90
N ARG A 180 -14.72 84.88 -22.60
CA ARG A 180 -15.62 85.85 -21.95
C ARG A 180 -15.04 87.26 -21.89
N PHE A 181 -13.73 87.41 -21.69
CA PHE A 181 -13.06 88.72 -21.73
C PHE A 181 -12.98 89.31 -23.15
N ALA A 182 -12.90 88.47 -24.19
CA ALA A 182 -12.94 88.91 -25.58
C ALA A 182 -14.35 89.33 -26.05
N ILE A 183 -15.40 89.01 -25.28
CA ILE A 183 -16.80 89.35 -25.57
C ILE A 183 -17.35 90.18 -24.40
N GLN A 184 -16.96 91.46 -24.32
CA GLN A 184 -17.69 92.47 -23.56
C GLN A 184 -18.06 93.65 -24.47
N PRO A 185 -19.36 93.90 -24.70
CA PRO A 185 -19.95 95.23 -24.64
C PRO A 185 -20.38 95.55 -23.19
N ALA A 186 -20.40 96.84 -22.87
CA ALA A 186 -20.72 97.38 -21.55
C ALA A 186 -22.20 97.24 -21.15
N ASN A 187 -22.42 97.21 -19.82
CA ASN A 187 -23.61 97.56 -19.03
C ASN A 187 -24.79 96.57 -18.86
N ASN A 188 -24.94 96.12 -17.61
CA ASN A 188 -26.01 96.41 -16.62
C ASN A 188 -27.53 96.25 -16.94
N PHE A 189 -28.21 95.62 -15.96
CA PHE A 189 -29.62 95.77 -15.50
C PHE A 189 -30.78 95.21 -16.35
N TYR A 190 -31.49 94.15 -15.89
CA TYR A 190 -32.69 94.20 -15.02
C TYR A 190 -33.22 92.78 -14.71
N ALA A 191 -33.94 92.66 -13.60
CA ALA A 191 -34.51 91.44 -13.01
C ALA A 191 -35.70 90.82 -13.77
N ARG A 192 -35.93 89.50 -13.59
CA ARG A 192 -37.28 88.90 -13.70
C ARG A 192 -37.40 87.64 -12.84
N ASN A 193 -38.38 87.66 -11.95
CA ASN A 193 -38.90 86.50 -11.21
C ASN A 193 -39.49 85.47 -12.18
N GLU A 194 -39.31 84.18 -11.90
CA GLU A 194 -40.41 83.23 -11.97
C GLU A 194 -40.18 82.04 -11.02
N HIS A 195 -41.27 81.67 -10.36
CA HIS A 195 -41.44 80.62 -9.38
C HIS A 195 -42.18 79.49 -10.11
N ASP A 196 -41.74 78.22 -10.01
CA ASP A 196 -42.60 77.11 -9.59
C ASP A 196 -42.06 75.68 -9.83
N LEU A 197 -42.22 74.88 -8.77
CA LEU A 197 -42.81 73.54 -8.70
C LEU A 197 -42.22 72.44 -9.61
N PHE A 198 -41.53 71.46 -9.00
CA PHE A 198 -42.02 70.08 -8.84
C PHE A 198 -40.99 69.20 -8.10
N SER A 199 -41.48 68.45 -7.12
CA SER A 199 -40.74 67.51 -6.26
C SER A 199 -40.80 66.07 -6.78
N ASN A 200 -39.63 65.40 -6.89
CA ASN A 200 -39.31 63.95 -6.76
C ASN A 200 -40.08 62.90 -7.62
N PRO A 201 -39.63 61.62 -7.82
CA PRO A 201 -38.71 60.80 -7.00
C PRO A 201 -37.69 59.92 -7.83
N PRO A 202 -36.92 58.99 -7.21
CA PRO A 202 -35.99 58.11 -7.92
C PRO A 202 -36.68 56.88 -8.52
N ASN A 203 -36.21 56.43 -9.69
CA ASN A 203 -36.73 55.22 -10.34
C ASN A 203 -36.24 53.93 -9.64
N ILE A 204 -37.23 53.08 -9.36
CA ILE A 204 -37.16 51.68 -8.94
C ILE A 204 -37.35 50.79 -10.17
N MET A 205 -36.57 49.71 -10.27
CA MET A 205 -36.97 48.32 -10.62
C MET A 205 -35.88 47.42 -9.99
N ASP A 206 -36.08 46.55 -9.00
CA ASP A 206 -37.10 45.51 -8.71
C ASP A 206 -37.02 44.35 -9.72
N ASP A 207 -36.55 43.15 -9.33
CA ASP A 207 -37.34 42.14 -8.59
C ASP A 207 -36.56 40.79 -8.42
N ARG A 208 -36.73 40.18 -7.23
CA ARG A 208 -36.92 38.72 -6.88
C ARG A 208 -35.94 37.61 -7.35
N GLU A 209 -35.58 36.56 -6.58
CA GLU A 209 -36.12 35.78 -5.42
C GLU A 209 -34.91 35.24 -4.59
N MET A 210 -34.88 34.99 -3.27
CA MET A 210 -35.80 34.53 -2.20
C MET A 210 -35.67 33.02 -1.83
N GLY A 211 -34.98 32.77 -0.69
CA GLY A 211 -35.21 31.64 0.23
C GLY A 211 -34.58 30.28 -0.14
N ARG A 212 -34.25 29.37 0.79
CA ARG A 212 -34.35 29.33 2.25
C ARG A 212 -33.60 28.06 2.73
N LYS A 213 -32.86 28.21 3.84
CA LYS A 213 -32.62 27.22 4.94
C LYS A 213 -32.03 25.83 4.63
N GLY A 214 -30.89 25.57 5.27
CA GLY A 214 -30.47 24.25 5.72
C GLY A 214 -29.20 24.30 6.58
N ASN A 215 -29.36 24.34 7.90
CA ASN A 215 -28.38 23.95 8.93
C ASN A 215 -29.10 22.88 9.79
N PRO A 216 -28.44 22.00 10.59
CA PRO A 216 -27.01 21.98 10.98
C PRO A 216 -26.35 20.57 11.08
N SER A 217 -25.06 20.61 11.49
CA SER A 217 -24.29 19.60 12.25
C SER A 217 -23.62 18.44 11.48
N LEU A 218 -22.29 18.38 11.55
CA LEU A 218 -21.60 17.32 12.30
C LEU A 218 -20.16 17.75 12.66
N SER A 219 -19.93 17.76 13.96
CA SER A 219 -18.65 17.67 14.69
C SER A 219 -17.50 16.99 13.96
N THR A 220 -16.29 17.59 14.01
CA THR A 220 -15.03 16.91 14.38
C THR A 220 -13.95 17.96 14.71
N VAL A 221 -13.87 18.34 16.00
CA VAL A 221 -12.64 18.86 16.60
C VAL A 221 -12.17 17.78 17.58
N ARG A 222 -11.23 16.94 17.15
CA ARG A 222 -10.26 16.23 18.00
C ARG A 222 -9.41 15.29 17.15
N ALA A 223 -8.19 15.71 16.84
CA ALA A 223 -7.12 14.81 16.45
C ALA A 223 -5.85 15.25 17.19
N GLN A 224 -5.77 14.89 18.47
CA GLN A 224 -4.50 14.82 19.19
C GLN A 224 -4.57 13.66 20.19
N ARG A 225 -3.58 12.77 20.07
CA ARG A 225 -3.23 11.63 20.93
C ARG A 225 -4.17 10.42 20.87
N ILE A 226 -3.70 9.37 20.20
CA ILE A 226 -3.41 8.04 20.76
C ILE A 226 -2.54 7.30 19.72
N LEU A 227 -1.26 7.11 20.04
CA LEU A 227 -0.42 6.02 19.53
C LEU A 227 0.64 5.78 20.61
N LEU A 228 0.18 5.14 21.69
CA LEU A 228 1.01 4.35 22.58
C LEU A 228 0.30 3.00 22.71
N PHE A 229 1.11 1.93 22.74
CA PHE A 229 0.77 0.51 22.90
C PHE A 229 0.39 -0.22 21.59
N TYR A 230 1.04 -1.31 21.15
CA TYR A 230 1.84 -2.34 21.83
C TYR A 230 2.99 -2.85 20.94
N CYS A 231 4.22 -2.85 21.47
CA CYS A 231 5.28 -3.77 21.08
C CYS A 231 5.92 -4.28 22.37
N HIS A 232 5.45 -5.43 22.84
CA HIS A 232 6.13 -6.35 23.73
C HIS A 232 5.58 -7.75 23.44
#